data_AF-A0A971A3I3-F1
#
_entry.id   AF-A0A971A3I3-F1
#
_cell.length_a   1.000
_cell.length_b   1.000
_cell.length_c   1.000
_cell.angle_alpha   90.00
_cell.angle_beta   90.00
_cell.angle_gamma   90.00
#
_symmetry.space_group_name_H-M   'P 1'
#
loop_
_entity.id
_entity.type
_entity.pdbx_description
1 polymer ?
#
loop_
_entity_poly.entity_id
_entity_poly.type
_entity_poly.pdbx_seq_one_letter_code
_entity_poly.pdbx_strand_id
1 'polypeptide(L)'
;GLFMIGGILAQGARVYIAAKALQVITGTDTATSIVIIGVVSIAWTVMGGITTVIWTDAIQCLLFTFGAIAALVFAASTIDGGLAAIVSEAYHAGKLRTIDLSFDPQKAFTLWCGVVGLGVLTLASHGTDQLMVQRMFTCRSAADARKAVIWSGLSQLLTYLLLFVGAAVYVYHQHVPLSPAEQVVVEDDSMKVFAVYIVGVMPPVLSGLLMAAIFAAAISTLDSLLAALSQSTIALLYKPYLNPAASDRQTVRASRVIVLIWGVLLTAFAIYCDVIARSYADLLQFALAMAAYTYGALLGVFLLAFLPIRRDDRGLMWGVPLSMLTVFALNWHQAIPQGIVVVASVVLLVQAVRRLRCEPVKLVYVALAVALLLWIGLVPVGRGLDGTPVYFTLAWPWHFPIGTAITLVLGWLVGHKRPKGSVGGSRT
;
A
#
# COMPACT_ATOMS: atom_id res chain seq x y z
N GLY A 1 -5.41 8.39 -13.00
CA GLY A 1 -6.57 7.75 -12.35
C GLY A 1 -6.12 6.73 -11.32
N LEU A 2 -5.82 5.50 -11.74
CA LEU A 2 -5.51 4.38 -10.82
C LEU A 2 -4.40 4.67 -9.81
N PHE A 3 -3.27 5.21 -10.26
CA PHE A 3 -2.19 5.63 -9.36
C PHE A 3 -2.65 6.64 -8.30
N MET A 4 -3.51 7.60 -8.67
CA MET A 4 -3.96 8.63 -7.73
C MET A 4 -4.84 8.04 -6.63
N ILE A 5 -5.79 7.19 -6.99
CA ILE A 5 -6.68 6.51 -6.04
C ILE A 5 -5.85 5.57 -5.16
N GLY A 6 -5.02 4.72 -5.78
CA GLY A 6 -4.18 3.75 -5.07
C GLY A 6 -3.19 4.40 -4.12
N GLY A 7 -2.58 5.50 -4.55
CA GLY A 7 -1.68 6.30 -3.74
C GLY A 7 -2.36 6.80 -2.47
N ILE A 8 -3.56 7.42 -2.58
CA ILE A 8 -4.30 7.90 -1.41
C ILE A 8 -4.66 6.75 -0.48
N LEU A 9 -5.19 5.64 -1.00
CA LEU A 9 -5.57 4.49 -0.19
C LEU A 9 -4.37 3.94 0.58
N ALA A 10 -3.29 3.62 -0.13
CA ALA A 10 -2.12 2.99 0.46
C ALA A 10 -1.35 3.95 1.40
N GLN A 11 -1.07 5.18 0.97
CA GLN A 11 -0.30 6.11 1.78
C GLN A 11 -1.10 6.75 2.89
N GLY A 12 -2.40 6.97 2.72
CA GLY A 12 -3.25 7.42 3.81
C GLY A 12 -3.30 6.41 4.96
N ALA A 13 -3.37 5.11 4.65
CA ALA A 13 -3.26 4.06 5.67
C ALA A 13 -1.88 4.04 6.35
N ARG A 14 -0.78 4.24 5.60
CA ARG A 14 0.57 4.35 6.20
C ARG A 14 0.72 5.57 7.10
N VAL A 15 0.16 6.72 6.71
CA VAL A 15 0.12 7.93 7.55
C VAL A 15 -0.68 7.70 8.81
N TYR A 16 -1.82 6.99 8.73
CA TYR A 16 -2.61 6.60 9.89
C TYR A 16 -1.80 5.74 10.88
N ILE A 17 -1.06 4.74 10.40
CA ILE A 17 -0.19 3.90 11.25
C ILE A 17 0.90 4.73 11.92
N ALA A 18 1.58 5.59 11.15
CA ALA A 18 2.60 6.47 11.69
C ALA A 18 2.02 7.42 12.76
N ALA A 19 0.80 7.90 12.55
CA ALA A 19 0.09 8.74 13.51
C ALA A 19 -0.29 7.99 14.79
N LYS A 20 -0.64 6.70 14.72
CA LYS A 20 -0.85 5.86 15.93
C LYS A 20 0.43 5.74 16.76
N ALA A 21 1.58 5.57 16.12
CA ALA A 21 2.86 5.61 16.82
C ALA A 21 3.15 6.99 17.44
N LEU A 22 2.91 8.08 16.69
CA LEU A 22 3.07 9.45 17.17
C LEU A 22 2.15 9.75 18.36
N GLN A 23 0.92 9.26 18.36
CA GLN A 23 -0.02 9.38 19.46
C GLN A 23 0.52 8.74 20.75
N VAL A 24 1.09 7.54 20.68
CA VAL A 24 1.69 6.88 21.86
C VAL A 24 2.87 7.68 22.41
N ILE A 25 3.68 8.23 21.50
CA ILE A 25 4.90 8.94 21.86
C ILE A 25 4.62 10.33 22.45
N THR A 26 3.61 11.04 21.92
CA THR A 26 3.30 12.42 22.31
C THR A 26 2.15 12.53 23.30
N GLY A 27 1.37 11.47 23.50
CA GLY A 27 0.13 11.50 24.27
C GLY A 27 -1.01 12.28 23.61
N THR A 28 -0.89 12.63 22.32
CA THR A 28 -1.93 13.38 21.59
C THR A 28 -3.01 12.45 21.02
N ASP A 29 -4.16 13.01 20.61
CA ASP A 29 -5.16 12.22 19.89
C ASP A 29 -4.70 11.87 18.46
N THR A 30 -5.25 10.78 17.90
CA THR A 30 -4.85 10.27 16.58
C THR A 30 -5.09 11.31 15.48
N ALA A 31 -6.19 12.07 15.53
CA ALA A 31 -6.51 13.04 14.48
C ALA A 31 -5.53 14.20 14.48
N THR A 32 -5.17 14.72 15.66
CA THR A 32 -4.11 15.74 15.80
C THR A 32 -2.77 15.24 15.30
N SER A 33 -2.37 14.01 15.64
CA SER A 33 -1.15 13.38 15.11
C SER A 33 -1.15 13.31 13.57
N ILE A 34 -2.28 12.94 12.95
CA ILE A 34 -2.43 12.91 11.48
C ILE A 34 -2.30 14.32 10.88
N VAL A 35 -2.95 15.31 11.48
CA VAL A 35 -2.89 16.70 11.02
C VAL A 35 -1.46 17.24 11.10
N ILE A 36 -0.73 16.95 12.18
CA ILE A 36 0.69 17.35 12.31
C ILE A 36 1.52 16.75 11.17
N ILE A 37 1.43 15.44 10.95
CA ILE A 37 2.16 14.76 9.85
C ILE A 37 1.76 15.36 8.50
N GLY A 38 0.47 15.59 8.27
CA GLY A 38 -0.06 16.17 7.03
C GLY A 38 0.45 17.58 6.76
N VAL A 39 0.35 18.48 7.74
CA VAL A 39 0.80 19.88 7.62
C VAL A 39 2.30 19.94 7.37
N VAL A 40 3.10 19.19 8.13
CA VAL A 40 4.57 19.16 7.96
C VAL A 40 4.93 18.62 6.58
N SER A 41 4.29 17.55 6.13
CA SER A 41 4.56 16.95 4.82
C SER A 41 4.16 17.87 3.67
N ILE A 42 3.03 18.57 3.76
CA ILE A 42 2.61 19.56 2.76
C ILE A 42 3.62 20.72 2.69
N ALA A 43 3.98 21.29 3.84
CA ALA A 43 4.94 22.39 3.90
C ALA A 43 6.28 21.98 3.28
N TRP A 44 6.79 20.80 3.66
CA TRP A 44 8.04 20.27 3.14
C TRP A 44 7.99 20.02 1.63
N THR A 45 6.90 19.43 1.12
CA THR A 45 6.73 19.15 -0.31
C THR A 45 6.62 20.44 -1.14
N VAL A 46 5.99 21.50 -0.62
CA VAL A 46 5.85 22.77 -1.32
C VAL A 46 7.19 23.52 -1.42
N MET A 47 8.03 23.39 -0.38
CA MET A 47 9.37 23.99 -0.33
C MET A 47 10.39 23.20 -1.14
N GLY A 48 10.37 21.88 -1.01
CA GLY A 48 11.31 20.96 -1.62
C GLY A 48 10.93 20.57 -3.04
N GLY A 49 11.87 19.95 -3.75
CA GLY A 49 11.60 19.20 -4.97
C GLY A 49 11.97 17.74 -4.78
N ILE A 50 11.84 16.93 -5.84
CA ILE A 50 12.20 15.51 -5.80
C ILE A 50 13.65 15.27 -5.36
N THR A 51 14.57 16.18 -5.71
CA THR A 51 15.98 16.09 -5.27
C THR A 51 16.10 16.19 -3.75
N THR A 52 15.37 17.11 -3.11
CA THR A 52 15.36 17.26 -1.65
C THR A 52 14.83 16.00 -0.99
N VAL A 53 13.72 15.47 -1.51
CA VAL A 53 13.09 14.23 -1.03
C VAL A 53 14.08 13.06 -1.07
N ILE A 54 14.81 12.87 -2.18
CA ILE A 54 15.79 11.77 -2.28
C ILE A 54 16.90 11.88 -1.23
N TRP A 55 17.40 13.09 -0.96
CA TRP A 55 18.44 13.28 0.05
C TRP A 55 17.92 13.05 1.48
N THR A 56 16.71 13.52 1.79
CA THR A 56 16.11 13.27 3.10
C THR A 56 15.84 11.79 3.32
N ASP A 57 15.37 11.07 2.30
CA ASP A 57 15.16 9.61 2.37
C ASP A 57 16.46 8.85 2.67
N ALA A 58 17.56 9.24 2.01
CA ALA A 58 18.87 8.62 2.23
C ALA A 58 19.34 8.79 3.68
N ILE A 59 19.18 9.99 4.24
CA ILE A 59 19.50 10.29 5.64
C ILE A 59 18.60 9.46 6.57
N GLN A 60 17.30 9.41 6.31
CA GLN A 60 16.34 8.66 7.11
C GLN A 60 16.63 7.16 7.13
N CYS A 61 17.03 6.57 6.00
CA CYS A 61 17.44 5.17 5.93
C CYS A 61 18.60 4.87 6.90
N LEU A 62 19.59 5.77 6.98
CA LEU A 62 20.71 5.65 7.93
C LEU A 62 20.24 5.78 9.37
N LEU A 63 19.37 6.76 9.67
CA LEU A 63 18.83 6.95 11.02
C LEU A 63 18.01 5.73 11.48
N PHE A 64 17.18 5.15 10.61
CA PHE A 64 16.44 3.92 10.92
C PHE A 64 17.36 2.75 11.20
N THR A 65 18.39 2.58 10.36
CA THR A 65 19.35 1.49 10.52
C THR A 65 20.08 1.61 11.86
N PHE A 66 20.59 2.81 12.16
CA PHE A 66 21.26 3.06 13.43
C PHE A 66 20.32 2.88 14.62
N GLY A 67 19.11 3.43 14.55
CA GLY A 67 18.12 3.32 15.62
C GLY A 67 17.69 1.87 15.89
N ALA A 68 17.49 1.08 14.84
CA ALA A 68 17.16 -0.35 14.96
C ALA A 68 18.30 -1.14 15.62
N ILE A 69 19.55 -0.89 15.21
CA ILE A 69 20.72 -1.50 15.85
C ILE A 69 20.83 -1.08 17.31
N ALA A 70 20.66 0.21 17.61
CA ALA A 70 20.73 0.72 18.97
C ALA A 70 19.64 0.12 19.87
N ALA A 71 18.40 0.00 19.38
CA ALA A 71 17.30 -0.64 20.09
C ALA A 71 17.60 -2.13 20.40
N LEU A 72 18.17 -2.85 19.43
CA LEU A 72 18.57 -4.25 19.59
C LEU A 72 19.72 -4.42 20.59
N VAL A 73 20.76 -3.60 20.47
CA VAL A 73 21.93 -3.63 21.37
C VAL A 73 21.48 -3.32 22.79
N PHE A 74 20.60 -2.34 22.98
CA PHE A 74 20.07 -2.00 24.29
C PHE A 74 19.19 -3.10 24.89
N ALA A 75 18.35 -3.77 24.09
CA ALA A 75 17.60 -4.94 24.53
C ALA A 75 18.55 -6.05 24.99
N ALA A 76 19.58 -6.33 24.18
CA ALA A 76 20.57 -7.36 24.45
C ALA A 76 21.49 -7.03 25.64
N SER A 77 21.74 -5.77 25.96
CA SER A 77 22.54 -5.40 27.14
C SER A 77 21.79 -5.55 28.45
N THR A 78 20.47 -5.57 28.42
CA THR A 78 19.62 -5.60 29.63
C THR A 78 19.17 -7.00 30.01
N ILE A 79 19.20 -7.96 29.07
CA ILE A 79 18.82 -9.35 29.29
C ILE A 79 20.06 -10.18 29.66
N ASP A 80 19.97 -10.97 30.73
CA ASP A 80 21.03 -11.92 31.10
C ASP A 80 21.23 -12.97 29.99
N GLY A 81 22.46 -13.10 29.48
CA GLY A 81 22.77 -13.92 28.30
C GLY A 81 22.62 -13.20 26.95
N GLY A 82 22.15 -11.95 26.98
CA GLY A 82 22.13 -10.99 25.89
C GLY A 82 21.54 -11.50 24.57
N LEU A 83 22.26 -11.29 23.47
CA LEU A 83 21.74 -11.62 22.13
C LEU A 83 21.46 -13.13 21.97
N ALA A 84 22.26 -13.99 22.61
CA ALA A 84 22.05 -15.44 22.55
C ALA A 84 20.75 -15.87 23.25
N ALA A 85 20.45 -15.26 24.41
CA ALA A 85 19.19 -15.47 25.11
C ALA A 85 17.99 -15.01 24.26
N ILE A 86 18.08 -13.80 23.67
CA ILE A 86 17.04 -13.28 22.76
C ILE A 86 16.74 -14.26 21.62
N VAL A 87 17.77 -14.77 20.94
CA VAL A 87 17.57 -15.71 19.82
C VAL A 87 16.94 -17.02 20.30
N SER A 88 17.44 -17.57 21.41
CA SER A 88 16.95 -18.84 21.98
C SER A 88 15.48 -18.74 22.40
N GLU A 89 15.14 -17.71 23.17
CA GLU A 89 13.78 -17.54 23.69
C GLU A 89 12.79 -17.14 22.59
N ALA A 90 13.19 -16.27 21.66
CA ALA A 90 12.37 -15.96 20.49
C ALA A 90 12.13 -17.20 19.61
N TYR A 91 13.12 -18.09 19.51
CA TYR A 91 12.96 -19.37 18.80
C TYR A 91 11.96 -20.28 19.52
N HIS A 92 12.11 -20.48 20.83
CA HIS A 92 11.20 -21.31 21.62
C HIS A 92 9.77 -20.75 21.68
N ALA A 93 9.60 -19.43 21.66
CA ALA A 93 8.31 -18.76 21.55
C ALA A 93 7.73 -18.75 20.12
N GLY A 94 8.41 -19.37 19.15
CA GLY A 94 7.98 -19.46 17.76
C GLY A 94 8.05 -18.15 16.97
N LYS A 95 8.67 -17.09 17.52
CA LYS A 95 8.77 -15.76 16.89
C LYS A 95 9.77 -15.72 15.74
N LEU A 96 10.68 -16.69 15.66
CA LEU A 96 11.65 -16.82 14.56
C LEU A 96 11.18 -17.75 13.43
N ARG A 97 9.91 -18.17 13.43
CA ARG A 97 9.35 -18.98 12.33
C ARG A 97 9.15 -18.10 11.10
N THR A 98 10.01 -18.28 10.10
CA THR A 98 10.00 -17.49 8.86
C THR A 98 9.18 -18.11 7.74
N ILE A 99 8.99 -19.43 7.73
CA ILE A 99 8.31 -20.15 6.65
C ILE A 99 7.06 -20.85 7.18
N ASP A 100 5.92 -20.54 6.56
CA ASP A 100 4.67 -21.30 6.69
C ASP A 100 4.25 -21.84 5.31
N LEU A 101 4.15 -23.16 5.19
CA LEU A 101 3.79 -23.87 3.96
C LEU A 101 2.27 -24.16 3.84
N SER A 102 1.47 -23.67 4.79
CA SER A 102 0.01 -23.83 4.78
C SER A 102 -0.61 -23.37 3.45
N PHE A 103 -1.44 -24.22 2.84
CA PHE A 103 -2.22 -23.90 1.64
C PHE A 103 -3.55 -23.19 1.92
N ASP A 104 -3.82 -22.88 3.19
CA ASP A 104 -4.99 -22.13 3.60
C ASP A 104 -4.99 -20.72 2.95
N PRO A 105 -5.95 -20.43 2.06
CA PRO A 105 -5.99 -19.16 1.33
C PRO A 105 -6.44 -17.97 2.20
N GLN A 106 -6.91 -18.21 3.42
CA GLN A 106 -7.28 -17.18 4.39
C GLN A 106 -6.09 -16.69 5.22
N LYS A 107 -4.96 -17.40 5.21
CA LYS A 107 -3.73 -16.98 5.91
C LYS A 107 -2.89 -16.02 5.06
N ALA A 108 -2.66 -14.81 5.57
CA ALA A 108 -1.92 -13.77 4.86
C ALA A 108 -0.41 -13.99 4.76
N PHE A 109 0.22 -14.64 5.75
CA PHE A 109 1.68 -14.75 5.83
C PHE A 109 2.18 -16.18 5.59
N THR A 110 1.84 -16.75 4.43
CA THR A 110 2.37 -18.06 3.96
C THR A 110 3.42 -17.87 2.87
N LEU A 111 4.23 -18.91 2.61
CA LEU A 111 5.23 -18.91 1.53
C LEU A 111 4.56 -18.60 0.17
N TRP A 112 3.37 -19.14 -0.07
CA TRP A 112 2.63 -18.96 -1.32
C TRP A 112 2.14 -17.53 -1.49
N CYS A 113 1.64 -16.91 -0.40
CA CYS A 113 1.32 -15.49 -0.37
C CYS A 113 2.56 -14.64 -0.66
N GLY A 114 3.73 -15.02 -0.13
CA GLY A 114 5.00 -14.35 -0.42
C GLY A 114 5.42 -14.45 -1.89
N VAL A 115 5.47 -15.66 -2.44
CA VAL A 115 5.95 -15.90 -3.81
C VAL A 115 4.99 -15.33 -4.85
N VAL A 116 3.68 -15.58 -4.70
CA VAL A 116 2.68 -15.18 -5.70
C VAL A 116 2.12 -13.80 -5.39
N GLY A 117 1.52 -13.63 -4.21
CA GLY A 117 0.85 -12.38 -3.84
C GLY A 117 1.82 -11.20 -3.77
N LEU A 118 2.85 -11.32 -2.92
CA LEU A 118 3.86 -10.26 -2.77
C LEU A 118 4.75 -10.14 -4.01
N GLY A 119 5.02 -11.24 -4.73
CA GLY A 119 5.72 -11.18 -6.02
C GLY A 119 5.00 -10.30 -7.04
N VAL A 120 3.67 -10.47 -7.18
CA VAL A 120 2.84 -9.63 -8.04
C VAL A 120 2.77 -8.18 -7.52
N LEU A 121 2.67 -7.98 -6.21
CA LEU A 121 2.77 -6.65 -5.59
C LEU A 121 4.10 -5.97 -5.94
N THR A 122 5.24 -6.65 -5.81
CA THR A 122 6.56 -6.10 -6.14
C THR A 122 6.65 -5.72 -7.61
N LEU A 123 6.16 -6.57 -8.51
CA LEU A 123 6.09 -6.26 -9.94
C LEU A 123 5.23 -5.02 -10.21
N ALA A 124 4.08 -4.89 -9.55
CA ALA A 124 3.21 -3.73 -9.68
C ALA A 124 3.88 -2.46 -9.14
N SER A 125 4.39 -2.49 -7.90
CA SER A 125 4.95 -1.32 -7.23
C SER A 125 6.25 -0.83 -7.86
N HIS A 126 7.09 -1.71 -8.40
CA HIS A 126 8.35 -1.30 -9.03
C HIS A 126 8.22 -1.07 -10.54
N GLY A 127 7.33 -1.81 -11.20
CA GLY A 127 7.18 -1.74 -12.65
C GLY A 127 6.17 -0.71 -13.14
N THR A 128 5.19 -0.34 -12.31
CA THR A 128 4.03 0.45 -12.76
C THR A 128 3.73 1.69 -11.93
N ASP A 129 4.26 1.77 -10.71
CA ASP A 129 4.00 2.89 -9.80
C ASP A 129 4.78 4.14 -10.21
N GLN A 130 4.08 5.27 -10.27
CA GLN A 130 4.66 6.57 -10.56
C GLN A 130 5.74 6.96 -9.55
N LEU A 131 5.64 6.53 -8.28
CA LEU A 131 6.65 6.81 -7.25
C LEU A 131 8.01 6.21 -7.62
N MET A 132 8.02 4.98 -8.12
CA MET A 132 9.27 4.33 -8.54
C MET A 132 9.74 4.87 -9.88
N VAL A 133 8.84 5.07 -10.83
CA VAL A 133 9.17 5.63 -12.15
C VAL A 133 9.83 7.00 -12.04
N GLN A 134 9.31 7.88 -11.19
CA GLN A 134 9.88 9.20 -10.98
C GLN A 134 11.32 9.14 -10.46
N ARG A 135 11.61 8.23 -9.51
CA ARG A 135 12.97 8.02 -8.98
C ARG A 135 13.91 7.38 -10.00
N MET A 136 13.41 6.51 -10.86
CA MET A 136 14.20 5.96 -11.97
C MET A 136 14.62 7.06 -12.95
N PHE A 137 13.75 8.04 -13.22
CA PHE A 137 14.05 9.16 -14.11
C PHE A 137 15.00 10.22 -13.52
N THR A 138 15.29 10.20 -12.22
CA THR A 138 16.34 11.05 -11.64
C THR A 138 17.73 10.41 -11.72
N CYS A 139 17.83 9.14 -12.16
CA CYS A 139 19.10 8.47 -12.38
C CYS A 139 19.78 8.96 -13.67
N ARG A 140 21.11 8.96 -13.70
CA ARG A 140 21.91 9.44 -14.85
C ARG A 140 21.75 8.56 -16.10
N SER A 141 21.52 7.27 -15.90
CA SER A 141 21.42 6.28 -16.99
C SER A 141 20.46 5.15 -16.62
N ALA A 142 20.01 4.40 -17.63
CA ALA A 142 19.22 3.18 -17.42
C ALA A 142 20.00 2.10 -16.62
N ALA A 143 21.33 2.07 -16.73
CA ALA A 143 22.15 1.18 -15.89
C ALA A 143 22.12 1.59 -14.42
N ASP A 144 22.14 2.90 -14.14
CA ASP A 144 22.02 3.42 -12.77
C ASP A 144 20.63 3.21 -12.20
N ALA A 145 19.57 3.40 -12.99
CA ALA A 145 18.20 3.10 -12.57
C ALA A 145 18.03 1.60 -12.22
N ARG A 146 18.59 0.69 -13.02
CA ARG A 146 18.59 -0.75 -12.72
C ARG A 146 19.31 -1.07 -11.41
N LYS A 147 20.49 -0.47 -11.18
CA LYS A 147 21.20 -0.60 -9.91
C LYS A 147 20.36 -0.08 -8.75
N ALA A 148 19.70 1.07 -8.89
CA ALA A 148 18.85 1.64 -7.85
C ALA A 148 17.69 0.69 -7.47
N VAL A 149 17.04 0.06 -8.45
CA VAL A 149 16.00 -0.96 -8.19
C VAL A 149 16.56 -2.18 -7.45
N ILE A 150 17.75 -2.67 -7.83
CA ILE A 150 18.41 -3.79 -7.14
C ILE A 150 18.76 -3.40 -5.68
N TRP A 151 19.29 -2.20 -5.46
CA TRP A 151 19.59 -1.69 -4.11
C TRP A 151 18.33 -1.54 -3.26
N SER A 152 17.20 -1.15 -3.85
CA SER A 152 15.89 -1.14 -3.16
C SER A 152 15.41 -2.54 -2.77
N GLY A 153 15.75 -3.57 -3.55
CA GLY A 153 15.52 -4.96 -3.16
C GLY A 153 16.42 -5.39 -2.00
N LEU A 154 17.70 -5.01 -2.03
CA LEU A 154 18.65 -5.32 -0.97
C LEU A 154 18.34 -4.60 0.33
N SER A 155 17.74 -3.39 0.28
CA SER A 155 17.34 -2.67 1.48
C SER A 155 16.27 -3.40 2.30
N GLN A 156 15.62 -4.44 1.77
CA GLN A 156 14.72 -5.29 2.55
C GLN A 156 15.43 -6.07 3.67
N LEU A 157 16.77 -6.15 3.65
CA LEU A 157 17.55 -6.60 4.81
C LEU A 157 17.27 -5.76 6.07
N LEU A 158 17.00 -4.46 5.90
CA LEU A 158 16.59 -3.57 7.00
C LEU A 158 15.23 -3.99 7.58
N THR A 159 14.30 -4.46 6.75
CA THR A 159 13.02 -5.00 7.24
C THR A 159 13.24 -6.23 8.11
N TYR A 160 14.13 -7.14 7.73
CA TYR A 160 14.48 -8.29 8.57
C TYR A 160 15.12 -7.87 9.90
N LEU A 161 15.97 -6.83 9.90
CA LEU A 161 16.50 -6.26 11.14
C LEU A 161 15.37 -5.72 12.03
N LEU A 162 14.41 -4.97 11.49
CA LEU A 162 13.28 -4.44 12.26
C LEU A 162 12.35 -5.55 12.78
N LEU A 163 12.11 -6.60 12.00
CA LEU A 163 11.37 -7.78 12.47
C LEU A 163 12.09 -8.46 13.64
N PHE A 164 13.41 -8.56 13.56
CA PHE A 164 14.22 -9.12 14.64
C PHE A 164 14.25 -8.22 15.88
N VAL A 165 14.27 -6.90 15.72
CA VAL A 165 14.04 -5.94 16.82
C VAL A 165 12.69 -6.19 17.48
N GLY A 166 11.62 -6.42 16.70
CA GLY A 166 10.31 -6.79 17.25
C GLY A 166 10.34 -8.07 18.09
N ALA A 167 11.06 -9.10 17.64
CA ALA A 167 11.27 -10.33 18.42
C ALA A 167 12.10 -10.08 19.69
N ALA A 168 13.12 -9.23 19.62
CA ALA A 168 13.94 -8.84 20.78
C ALA A 168 13.12 -8.07 21.83
N VAL A 169 12.28 -7.13 21.40
CA VAL A 169 11.37 -6.37 22.28
C VAL A 169 10.33 -7.30 22.93
N TYR A 170 9.85 -8.31 22.19
CA TYR A 170 8.98 -9.34 22.78
C TYR A 170 9.67 -10.10 23.93
N VAL A 171 10.91 -10.58 23.73
CA VAL A 171 11.69 -11.28 24.77
C VAL A 171 12.02 -10.35 25.93
N TYR A 172 12.37 -9.10 25.63
CA TYR A 172 12.60 -8.08 26.65
C TYR A 172 11.40 -7.95 27.59
N HIS A 173 10.18 -7.89 27.06
CA HIS A 173 8.98 -7.79 27.89
C HIS A 173 8.56 -9.09 28.60
N GLN A 174 9.23 -10.23 28.34
CA GLN A 174 9.13 -11.41 29.19
C GLN A 174 9.96 -11.27 30.48
N HIS A 175 11.09 -10.54 30.40
CA HIS A 175 11.97 -10.29 31.55
C HIS A 175 11.57 -9.04 32.34
N VAL A 176 11.08 -8.02 31.63
CA VAL A 176 10.63 -6.75 32.19
C VAL A 176 9.18 -6.53 31.76
N PRO A 177 8.21 -7.04 32.55
CA PRO A 177 6.80 -6.94 32.20
C PRO A 177 6.34 -5.50 32.01
N LEU A 178 5.43 -5.31 31.06
CA LEU A 178 4.75 -4.04 30.85
C LEU A 178 3.98 -3.62 32.11
N SER A 179 3.94 -2.33 32.39
CA SER A 179 3.03 -1.82 33.41
C SER A 179 1.56 -2.04 32.98
N PRO A 180 0.59 -2.05 33.91
CA PRO A 180 -0.82 -2.23 33.57
C PRO A 180 -1.33 -1.20 32.56
N ALA A 181 -0.83 0.04 32.62
CA ALA A 181 -1.20 1.09 31.67
C ALA A 181 -0.64 0.82 30.26
N GLU A 182 0.61 0.36 30.18
CA GLU A 182 1.24 0.03 28.90
C GLU A 182 0.63 -1.24 28.28
N GLN A 183 0.23 -2.20 29.10
CA GLN A 183 -0.42 -3.42 28.65
C GLN A 183 -1.73 -3.11 27.91
N VAL A 184 -2.57 -2.22 28.45
CA VAL A 184 -3.81 -1.77 27.77
C VAL A 184 -3.50 -1.15 26.40
N VAL A 185 -2.41 -0.38 26.28
CA VAL A 185 -2.01 0.25 25.01
C VAL A 185 -1.55 -0.79 23.99
N VAL A 186 -0.80 -1.81 24.40
CA VAL A 186 -0.29 -2.87 23.53
C VAL A 186 -1.37 -3.89 23.16
N GLU A 187 -2.34 -4.13 24.05
CA GLU A 187 -3.49 -4.99 23.76
C GLU A 187 -4.48 -4.34 22.78
N ASP A 188 -4.62 -3.00 22.84
CA ASP A 188 -5.37 -2.25 21.82
C ASP A 188 -4.72 -2.40 20.43
N ASP A 189 -3.39 -2.35 20.36
CA ASP A 189 -2.64 -2.58 19.13
C ASP A 189 -1.20 -3.02 19.38
N SER A 190 -0.88 -4.24 18.97
CA SER A 190 0.45 -4.83 19.11
C SER A 190 1.55 -4.03 18.39
N MET A 191 1.23 -3.23 17.35
CA MET A 191 2.22 -2.37 16.68
C MET A 191 2.75 -1.26 17.59
N LYS A 192 2.04 -0.92 18.68
CA LYS A 192 2.45 0.10 19.65
C LYS A 192 3.53 -0.39 20.61
N VAL A 193 3.80 -1.70 20.68
CA VAL A 193 4.81 -2.26 21.60
C VAL A 193 6.19 -1.64 21.39
N PHE A 194 6.56 -1.37 20.14
CA PHE A 194 7.86 -0.75 19.86
C PHE A 194 7.89 0.73 20.27
N ALA A 195 6.78 1.46 20.12
CA ALA A 195 6.68 2.84 20.59
C ALA A 195 6.74 2.91 22.13
N VAL A 196 6.07 1.99 22.82
CA VAL A 196 6.15 1.84 24.28
C VAL A 196 7.59 1.55 24.72
N TYR A 197 8.28 0.63 24.05
CA TYR A 197 9.68 0.32 24.32
C TYR A 197 10.61 1.54 24.13
N ILE A 198 10.43 2.30 23.05
CA ILE A 198 11.21 3.52 22.78
C ILE A 198 11.02 4.56 23.89
N VAL A 199 9.78 4.78 24.32
CA VAL A 199 9.45 5.88 25.25
C VAL A 199 9.71 5.50 26.70
N GLY A 200 9.31 4.29 27.11
CA GLY A 200 9.34 3.84 28.50
C GLY A 200 10.67 3.22 28.93
N VAL A 201 11.48 2.74 27.99
CA VAL A 201 12.63 1.88 28.32
C VAL A 201 13.96 2.43 27.82
N MET A 202 14.01 2.94 26.59
CA MET A 202 15.28 3.34 25.97
C MET A 202 15.87 4.63 26.59
N PRO A 203 17.20 4.83 26.54
CA PRO A 203 17.85 6.05 27.01
C PRO A 203 17.35 7.29 26.24
N PRO A 204 17.15 8.45 26.90
CA PRO A 204 16.48 9.61 26.30
C PRO A 204 17.07 10.07 24.95
N VAL A 205 18.40 10.01 24.79
CA VAL A 205 19.07 10.40 23.54
C VAL A 205 18.73 9.44 22.40
N LEU A 206 18.75 8.13 22.66
CA LEU A 206 18.42 7.12 21.65
C LEU A 206 16.92 7.14 21.32
N SER A 207 16.08 7.33 22.33
CA SER A 207 14.63 7.48 22.16
C SER A 207 14.30 8.67 21.26
N GLY A 208 14.87 9.85 21.55
CA GLY A 208 14.67 11.04 20.75
C GLY A 208 15.11 10.86 19.29
N LEU A 209 16.24 10.18 19.06
CA LEU A 209 16.74 9.90 17.71
C LEU A 209 15.82 8.94 16.95
N LEU A 210 15.35 7.86 17.60
CA LEU A 210 14.42 6.90 17.00
C LEU A 210 13.06 7.52 16.69
N MET A 211 12.53 8.32 17.62
CA MET A 211 11.31 9.08 17.41
C MET A 211 11.44 10.01 16.20
N ALA A 212 12.54 10.77 16.12
CA ALA A 212 12.83 11.63 14.97
C ALA A 212 12.92 10.84 13.66
N ALA A 213 13.57 9.67 13.67
CA ALA A 213 13.65 8.79 12.50
C ALA A 213 12.26 8.33 12.04
N ILE A 214 11.44 7.80 12.96
CA ILE A 214 10.08 7.30 12.67
C ILE A 214 9.22 8.40 12.04
N PHE A 215 9.22 9.60 12.63
CA PHE A 215 8.44 10.71 12.10
C PHE A 215 8.97 11.19 10.75
N ALA A 216 10.28 11.22 10.57
CA ALA A 216 10.89 11.61 9.31
C ALA A 216 10.50 10.64 8.16
N ALA A 217 10.50 9.31 8.38
CA ALA A 217 10.06 8.37 7.34
C ALA A 217 8.56 8.47 7.02
N ALA A 218 7.72 8.73 8.02
CA ALA A 218 6.29 8.96 7.79
C ALA A 218 6.08 10.18 6.86
N ILE A 219 6.80 11.27 7.13
CA ILE A 219 6.77 12.50 6.34
C ILE A 219 7.33 12.26 4.93
N SER A 220 8.45 11.56 4.79
CA SER A 220 9.07 11.21 3.49
C SER A 220 8.17 10.36 2.59
N THR A 221 7.45 9.42 3.18
CA THR A 221 6.55 8.57 2.39
C THR A 221 5.37 9.40 1.84
N LEU A 222 4.86 10.33 2.66
CA LEU A 222 3.79 11.23 2.28
C LEU A 222 4.25 12.29 1.26
N ASP A 223 5.42 12.92 1.48
CA ASP A 223 5.94 13.97 0.59
C ASP A 223 6.18 13.46 -0.84
N SER A 224 6.73 12.25 -0.97
CA SER A 224 6.99 11.58 -2.23
C SER A 224 5.69 11.35 -2.99
N LEU A 225 4.63 10.94 -2.29
CA LEU A 225 3.31 10.78 -2.88
C LEU A 225 2.71 12.11 -3.30
N LEU A 226 2.74 13.14 -2.46
CA LEU A 226 2.19 14.45 -2.81
C LEU A 226 2.89 15.03 -4.05
N ALA A 227 4.22 14.87 -4.15
CA ALA A 227 4.98 15.23 -5.33
C ALA A 227 4.53 14.44 -6.57
N ALA A 228 4.41 13.12 -6.48
CA ALA A 228 4.02 12.26 -7.60
C ALA A 228 2.56 12.49 -8.04
N LEU A 229 1.65 12.71 -7.10
CA LEU A 229 0.25 13.08 -7.37
C LEU A 229 0.18 14.44 -8.07
N SER A 230 0.96 15.41 -7.60
CA SER A 230 1.00 16.73 -8.22
C SER A 230 1.53 16.67 -9.65
N GLN A 231 2.65 15.99 -9.88
CA GLN A 231 3.20 15.80 -11.23
C GLN A 231 2.22 15.06 -12.15
N SER A 232 1.55 14.01 -11.65
CA SER A 232 0.56 13.27 -12.42
C SER A 232 -0.64 14.14 -12.79
N THR A 233 -1.15 14.96 -11.87
CA THR A 233 -2.24 15.90 -12.15
C THR A 233 -1.81 16.97 -13.14
N ILE A 234 -0.58 17.48 -13.02
CA ILE A 234 -0.04 18.47 -13.97
C ILE A 234 0.02 17.87 -15.38
N ALA A 235 0.57 16.67 -15.52
CA ALA A 235 0.77 16.02 -16.81
C ALA A 235 -0.55 15.55 -17.45
N LEU A 236 -1.51 15.06 -16.66
CA LEU A 236 -2.75 14.47 -17.17
C LEU A 236 -3.90 15.46 -17.31
N LEU A 237 -3.97 16.49 -16.45
CA LEU A 237 -5.12 17.39 -16.38
C LEU A 237 -4.72 18.84 -16.66
N TYR A 238 -3.69 19.37 -15.98
CA TYR A 238 -3.38 20.79 -16.05
C TYR A 238 -2.86 21.21 -17.43
N LYS A 239 -1.75 20.62 -17.90
CA LYS A 239 -1.18 21.00 -19.20
C LYS A 239 -2.11 20.64 -20.36
N PRO A 240 -2.70 19.43 -20.45
CA PRO A 240 -3.48 19.10 -21.64
C PRO A 240 -4.82 19.85 -21.76
N TYR A 241 -5.48 20.17 -20.63
CA TYR A 241 -6.87 20.64 -20.66
C TYR A 241 -7.09 22.01 -20.03
N LEU A 242 -6.30 22.42 -19.02
CA LEU A 242 -6.52 23.68 -18.31
C LEU A 242 -5.63 24.81 -18.82
N ASN A 243 -4.35 24.54 -19.10
CA ASN A 243 -3.41 25.54 -19.61
C ASN A 243 -2.29 24.91 -20.45
N PRO A 244 -2.55 24.65 -21.75
CA PRO A 244 -1.56 24.05 -22.67
C PRO A 244 -0.30 24.87 -22.90
N ALA A 245 -0.41 26.19 -22.83
CA ALA A 245 0.70 27.12 -23.02
C ALA A 245 1.32 27.61 -21.69
N ALA A 246 1.11 26.86 -20.59
CA ALA A 246 1.63 27.25 -19.28
C ALA A 246 3.16 27.38 -19.29
N SER A 247 3.64 28.55 -18.87
CA SER A 247 5.06 28.76 -18.57
C SER A 247 5.52 27.89 -17.39
N ASP A 248 6.84 27.71 -17.24
CA ASP A 248 7.41 26.97 -16.11
C ASP A 248 7.00 27.56 -14.76
N ARG A 249 6.97 28.91 -14.66
CA ARG A 249 6.54 29.59 -13.44
C ARG A 249 5.08 29.31 -13.09
N GLN A 250 4.20 29.27 -14.09
CA GLN A 250 2.79 28.91 -13.89
C GLN A 250 2.64 27.43 -13.50
N THR A 251 3.41 26.55 -14.13
CA THR A 251 3.44 25.11 -13.82
C THR A 251 3.88 24.86 -12.37
N VAL A 252 4.92 25.55 -11.90
CA VAL A 252 5.39 25.45 -10.51
C VAL A 252 4.34 25.96 -9.53
N ARG A 253 3.69 27.10 -9.82
CA ARG A 253 2.60 27.63 -8.97
C ARG A 253 1.43 26.65 -8.89
N ALA A 254 0.99 26.12 -10.04
CA ALA A 254 -0.07 25.11 -10.09
C ALA A 254 0.32 23.85 -9.32
N SER A 255 1.57 23.38 -9.47
CA SER A 255 2.09 22.21 -8.74
C SER A 255 1.98 22.38 -7.22
N ARG A 256 2.31 23.56 -6.69
CA ARG A 256 2.21 23.85 -5.24
C ARG A 256 0.77 23.85 -4.74
N VAL A 257 -0.16 24.42 -5.51
CA VAL A 257 -1.60 24.39 -5.18
C VAL A 257 -2.15 22.95 -5.22
N ILE A 258 -1.74 22.16 -6.21
CA ILE A 258 -2.16 20.76 -6.32
C ILE A 258 -1.62 19.91 -5.17
N VAL A 259 -0.38 20.16 -4.72
CA VAL A 259 0.17 19.52 -3.50
C VAL A 259 -0.71 19.80 -2.29
N LEU A 260 -1.15 21.06 -2.10
CA LEU A 260 -2.06 21.42 -1.00
C LEU A 260 -3.39 20.65 -1.08
N ILE A 261 -4.01 20.60 -2.27
CA ILE A 261 -5.28 19.89 -2.48
C ILE A 261 -5.14 18.40 -2.15
N TRP A 262 -4.13 17.73 -2.71
CA TRP A 262 -3.90 16.31 -2.44
C TRP A 262 -3.50 16.06 -0.98
N GLY A 263 -2.75 16.95 -0.37
CA GLY A 263 -2.39 16.88 1.04
C GLY A 263 -3.60 16.91 1.96
N VAL A 264 -4.55 17.82 1.70
CA VAL A 264 -5.81 17.89 2.45
C VAL A 264 -6.64 16.62 2.23
N LEU A 265 -6.79 16.16 0.99
CA LEU A 265 -7.55 14.94 0.67
C LEU A 265 -6.95 13.70 1.34
N LEU A 266 -5.63 13.57 1.33
CA LEU A 266 -4.94 12.45 1.96
C LEU A 266 -5.06 12.51 3.48
N THR A 267 -4.90 13.69 4.08
CA THR A 267 -5.07 13.89 5.53
C THR A 267 -6.49 13.52 5.97
N ALA A 268 -7.51 13.95 5.20
CA ALA A 268 -8.90 13.60 5.46
C ALA A 268 -9.14 12.08 5.35
N PHE A 269 -8.58 11.43 4.32
CA PHE A 269 -8.67 9.98 4.18
C PHE A 269 -7.93 9.23 5.30
N ALA A 270 -6.76 9.71 5.74
CA ALA A 270 -6.02 9.13 6.87
C ALA A 270 -6.82 9.22 8.19
N ILE A 271 -7.55 10.31 8.42
CA ILE A 271 -8.48 10.41 9.57
C ILE A 271 -9.58 9.35 9.45
N TYR A 272 -10.15 9.19 8.25
CA TYR A 272 -11.19 8.18 8.00
C TYR A 272 -10.68 6.73 8.14
N CYS A 273 -9.37 6.50 8.01
CA CYS A 273 -8.76 5.18 8.22
C CYS A 273 -8.98 4.65 9.65
N ASP A 274 -9.25 5.49 10.66
CA ASP A 274 -9.56 5.01 12.02
C ASP A 274 -10.83 4.14 12.08
N VAL A 275 -11.78 4.41 11.19
CA VAL A 275 -13.01 3.61 11.06
C VAL A 275 -12.74 2.34 10.26
N ILE A 276 -12.00 2.46 9.15
CA ILE A 276 -11.72 1.35 8.23
C ILE A 276 -10.83 0.30 8.89
N ALA A 277 -9.79 0.72 9.61
CA ALA A 277 -8.77 -0.16 10.20
C ALA A 277 -9.37 -1.19 11.17
N ARG A 278 -10.50 -0.86 11.84
CA ARG A 278 -11.23 -1.77 12.75
C ARG A 278 -11.82 -3.00 12.06
N SER A 279 -11.90 -2.99 10.73
CA SER A 279 -12.39 -4.12 9.93
C SER A 279 -11.28 -5.09 9.53
N TYR A 280 -10.04 -4.84 9.93
CA TYR A 280 -8.87 -5.67 9.63
C TYR A 280 -8.33 -6.32 10.89
N ALA A 281 -7.63 -7.45 10.73
CA ALA A 281 -7.08 -8.21 11.85
C ALA A 281 -6.01 -7.42 12.64
N ASP A 282 -5.18 -6.66 11.92
CA ASP A 282 -4.17 -5.79 12.49
C ASP A 282 -3.85 -4.64 11.52
N LEU A 283 -3.18 -3.61 12.03
CA LEU A 283 -2.84 -2.43 11.26
C LEU A 283 -1.87 -2.72 10.10
N LEU A 284 -0.96 -3.69 10.25
CA LEU A 284 -0.02 -4.07 9.19
C LEU A 284 -0.76 -4.63 7.98
N GLN A 285 -1.68 -5.57 8.21
CA GLN A 285 -2.52 -6.14 7.16
C GLN A 285 -3.42 -5.07 6.53
N PHE A 286 -3.98 -4.17 7.32
CA PHE A 286 -4.75 -3.03 6.82
C PHE A 286 -3.96 -2.19 5.81
N ALA A 287 -2.78 -1.69 6.17
CA ALA A 287 -2.01 -0.82 5.28
C ALA A 287 -1.52 -1.52 4.02
N LEU A 288 -1.18 -2.80 4.11
CA LEU A 288 -0.76 -3.58 2.94
C LEU A 288 -1.95 -3.90 2.02
N ALA A 289 -3.12 -4.20 2.58
CA ALA A 289 -4.34 -4.49 1.82
C ALA A 289 -4.85 -3.30 1.01
N MET A 290 -4.69 -2.07 1.51
CA MET A 290 -5.13 -0.85 0.80
C MET A 290 -4.52 -0.71 -0.60
N ALA A 291 -3.27 -1.15 -0.77
CA ALA A 291 -2.59 -1.11 -2.05
C ALA A 291 -3.20 -2.09 -3.09
N ALA A 292 -3.82 -3.17 -2.63
CA ALA A 292 -4.36 -4.23 -3.49
C ALA A 292 -5.57 -3.79 -4.31
N TYR A 293 -6.31 -2.77 -3.85
CA TYR A 293 -7.46 -2.22 -4.55
C TYR A 293 -7.16 -1.75 -5.96
N THR A 294 -5.94 -1.25 -6.21
CA THR A 294 -5.58 -0.64 -7.49
C THR A 294 -4.36 -1.25 -8.15
N TYR A 295 -3.39 -1.78 -7.40
CA TYR A 295 -2.16 -2.30 -8.02
C TYR A 295 -2.40 -3.51 -8.90
N GLY A 296 -3.35 -4.39 -8.55
CA GLY A 296 -3.75 -5.50 -9.41
C GLY A 296 -4.18 -4.99 -10.79
N ALA A 297 -5.10 -4.03 -10.81
CA ALA A 297 -5.59 -3.41 -12.05
C ALA A 297 -4.48 -2.66 -12.82
N LEU A 298 -3.65 -1.89 -12.12
CA LEU A 298 -2.55 -1.14 -12.73
C LEU A 298 -1.56 -2.08 -13.42
N LEU A 299 -1.15 -3.16 -12.76
CA LEU A 299 -0.28 -4.17 -13.36
C LEU A 299 -0.94 -4.87 -14.55
N GLY A 300 -2.23 -5.20 -14.47
CA GLY A 300 -2.96 -5.81 -15.58
C GLY A 300 -3.00 -4.93 -16.83
N VAL A 301 -3.19 -3.61 -16.65
CA VAL A 301 -3.12 -2.62 -17.74
C VAL A 301 -1.72 -2.61 -18.37
N PHE A 302 -0.68 -2.56 -17.53
CA PHE A 302 0.71 -2.56 -18.01
C PHE A 302 1.06 -3.84 -18.76
N LEU A 303 0.69 -5.01 -18.23
CA LEU A 303 0.95 -6.29 -18.90
C LEU A 303 0.22 -6.39 -20.24
N LEU A 304 -1.03 -5.89 -20.34
CA LEU A 304 -1.74 -5.86 -21.62
C LEU A 304 -1.04 -4.96 -22.66
N ALA A 305 -0.41 -3.86 -22.21
CA ALA A 305 0.29 -2.92 -23.07
C ALA A 305 1.70 -3.39 -23.48
N PHE A 306 2.43 -4.04 -22.57
CA PHE A 306 3.83 -4.43 -22.76
C PHE A 306 4.01 -5.83 -23.34
N LEU A 307 3.17 -6.79 -22.95
CA LEU A 307 3.24 -8.12 -23.53
C LEU A 307 2.78 -8.05 -25.00
N PRO A 308 3.23 -8.98 -25.87
CA PRO A 308 2.84 -9.03 -27.29
C PRO A 308 1.37 -9.49 -27.48
N ILE A 309 0.48 -9.02 -26.61
CA ILE A 309 -0.95 -9.26 -26.62
C ILE A 309 -1.56 -8.26 -27.61
N ARG A 310 -1.88 -8.74 -28.81
CA ARG A 310 -2.40 -7.91 -29.92
C ARG A 310 -3.84 -7.45 -29.70
N ARG A 311 -4.10 -6.72 -28.62
CA ARG A 311 -5.44 -6.24 -28.23
C ARG A 311 -5.47 -4.73 -28.05
N ASP A 312 -6.63 -4.11 -28.31
CA ASP A 312 -6.88 -2.71 -28.00
C ASP A 312 -7.18 -2.49 -26.51
N ASP A 313 -7.35 -1.23 -26.12
CA ASP A 313 -7.60 -0.78 -24.75
C ASP A 313 -9.08 -0.86 -24.33
N ARG A 314 -10.00 -1.19 -25.24
CA ARG A 314 -11.45 -1.22 -24.94
C ARG A 314 -11.81 -2.22 -23.85
N GLY A 315 -11.08 -3.33 -23.75
CA GLY A 315 -11.29 -4.32 -22.70
C GLY A 315 -10.98 -3.78 -21.29
N LEU A 316 -10.07 -2.80 -21.18
CA LEU A 316 -9.70 -2.19 -19.90
C LEU A 316 -10.85 -1.37 -19.29
N MET A 317 -11.80 -0.90 -20.11
CA MET A 317 -13.01 -0.22 -19.62
C MET A 317 -13.84 -1.11 -18.70
N TRP A 318 -13.72 -2.43 -18.83
CA TRP A 318 -14.43 -3.42 -18.00
C TRP A 318 -13.47 -4.07 -17.01
N GLY A 319 -12.29 -4.45 -17.46
CA GLY A 319 -11.30 -5.15 -16.64
C GLY A 319 -10.88 -4.37 -15.40
N VAL A 320 -10.63 -3.07 -15.54
CA VAL A 320 -10.17 -2.22 -14.44
C VAL A 320 -11.25 -2.03 -13.35
N PRO A 321 -12.48 -1.56 -13.67
CA PRO A 321 -13.53 -1.44 -12.66
C PRO A 321 -13.90 -2.78 -12.01
N LEU A 322 -13.98 -3.87 -12.80
CA LEU A 322 -14.28 -5.19 -12.25
C LEU A 322 -13.19 -5.70 -11.33
N SER A 323 -11.91 -5.49 -11.66
CA SER A 323 -10.81 -5.81 -10.75
C SER A 323 -10.93 -5.08 -9.42
N MET A 324 -11.19 -3.77 -9.44
CA MET A 324 -11.32 -2.97 -8.22
C MET A 324 -12.53 -3.41 -7.39
N LEU A 325 -13.66 -3.66 -8.05
CA LEU A 325 -14.89 -4.11 -7.39
C LEU A 325 -14.76 -5.52 -6.82
N THR A 326 -14.03 -6.43 -7.48
CA THR A 326 -13.79 -7.78 -6.92
C THR A 326 -12.96 -7.71 -5.65
N VAL A 327 -11.90 -6.89 -5.64
CA VAL A 327 -11.14 -6.67 -4.39
C VAL A 327 -12.02 -6.05 -3.31
N PHE A 328 -12.88 -5.10 -3.65
CA PHE A 328 -13.83 -4.53 -2.70
C PHE A 328 -14.83 -5.58 -2.17
N ALA A 329 -15.42 -6.40 -3.03
CA ALA A 329 -16.37 -7.44 -2.66
C ALA A 329 -15.75 -8.58 -1.82
N LEU A 330 -14.46 -8.84 -1.97
CA LEU A 330 -13.72 -9.83 -1.15
C LEU A 330 -13.43 -9.35 0.28
N ASN A 331 -13.39 -8.03 0.51
CA ASN A 331 -13.05 -7.45 1.82
C ASN A 331 -14.29 -6.99 2.60
N TRP A 332 -15.40 -6.69 1.93
CA TRP A 332 -16.55 -6.02 2.54
C TRP A 332 -17.87 -6.74 2.29
N HIS A 333 -18.46 -7.28 3.36
CA HIS A 333 -19.71 -8.04 3.31
C HIS A 333 -20.86 -7.41 4.12
N GLN A 334 -20.70 -6.19 4.62
CA GLN A 334 -21.79 -5.46 5.27
C GLN A 334 -22.80 -4.95 4.23
N ALA A 335 -24.02 -4.65 4.67
CA ALA A 335 -25.13 -4.27 3.79
C ALA A 335 -24.82 -3.07 2.87
N ILE A 336 -24.14 -2.05 3.39
CA ILE A 336 -23.80 -0.85 2.60
C ILE A 336 -22.78 -1.19 1.49
N PRO A 337 -21.61 -1.80 1.78
CA PRO A 337 -20.69 -2.28 0.75
C PRO A 337 -21.32 -3.22 -0.28
N GLN A 338 -22.17 -4.16 0.15
CA GLN A 338 -22.89 -5.04 -0.77
C GLN A 338 -23.81 -4.25 -1.70
N GLY A 339 -24.52 -3.24 -1.19
CA GLY A 339 -25.29 -2.31 -2.00
C GLY A 339 -24.46 -1.56 -3.04
N ILE A 340 -23.25 -1.11 -2.67
CA ILE A 340 -22.30 -0.48 -3.61
C ILE A 340 -21.91 -1.45 -4.72
N VAL A 341 -21.58 -2.70 -4.38
CA VAL A 341 -21.23 -3.75 -5.36
C VAL A 341 -22.39 -3.99 -6.34
N VAL A 342 -23.63 -4.10 -5.83
CA VAL A 342 -24.83 -4.29 -6.67
C VAL A 342 -25.04 -3.11 -7.60
N VAL A 343 -25.04 -1.89 -7.08
CA VAL A 343 -25.28 -0.68 -7.90
C VAL A 343 -24.19 -0.52 -8.96
N ALA A 344 -22.91 -0.69 -8.59
CA ALA A 344 -21.81 -0.61 -9.52
C ALA A 344 -21.89 -1.70 -10.60
N SER A 345 -22.27 -2.92 -10.22
CA SER A 345 -22.49 -4.04 -11.14
C SER A 345 -23.62 -3.76 -12.14
N VAL A 346 -24.74 -3.20 -11.69
CA VAL A 346 -25.86 -2.78 -12.55
C VAL A 346 -25.40 -1.71 -13.53
N VAL A 347 -24.69 -0.69 -13.06
CA VAL A 347 -24.14 0.37 -13.93
C VAL A 347 -23.21 -0.22 -14.99
N LEU A 348 -22.30 -1.12 -14.61
CA LEU A 348 -21.41 -1.80 -15.56
C LEU A 348 -22.18 -2.63 -16.58
N LEU A 349 -23.18 -3.41 -16.16
CA LEU A 349 -24.02 -4.20 -17.08
C LEU A 349 -24.82 -3.32 -18.04
N VAL A 350 -25.45 -2.25 -17.56
CA VAL A 350 -26.19 -1.31 -18.41
C VAL A 350 -25.27 -0.68 -19.44
N GLN A 351 -24.07 -0.26 -19.04
CA GLN A 351 -23.07 0.27 -19.97
C GLN A 351 -22.59 -0.80 -20.95
N ALA A 352 -22.40 -2.04 -20.50
CA ALA A 352 -21.96 -3.16 -21.33
C ALA A 352 -23.00 -3.47 -22.41
N VAL A 353 -24.28 -3.57 -22.04
CA VAL A 353 -25.39 -3.76 -22.98
C VAL A 353 -25.43 -2.62 -24.00
N ARG A 354 -25.29 -1.37 -23.56
CA ARG A 354 -25.29 -0.21 -24.47
C ARG A 354 -24.13 -0.22 -25.48
N ARG A 355 -22.92 -0.55 -25.02
CA ARG A 355 -21.69 -0.45 -25.84
C ARG A 355 -21.35 -1.71 -26.63
N LEU A 356 -21.71 -2.88 -26.12
CA LEU A 356 -21.38 -4.19 -26.70
C LEU A 356 -22.59 -4.89 -27.32
N ARG A 357 -23.71 -4.18 -27.56
CA ARG A 357 -24.92 -4.74 -28.19
C ARG A 357 -24.67 -5.46 -29.53
N CYS A 358 -23.70 -4.96 -30.31
CA CYS A 358 -23.34 -5.55 -31.60
C CYS A 358 -22.28 -6.66 -31.49
N GLU A 359 -21.79 -6.95 -30.27
CA GLU A 359 -20.71 -7.89 -29.99
C GLU A 359 -21.12 -8.84 -28.85
N PRO A 360 -22.14 -9.69 -29.07
CA PRO A 360 -22.83 -10.42 -28.00
C PRO A 360 -21.90 -11.35 -27.20
N VAL A 361 -20.90 -11.94 -27.85
CA VAL A 361 -19.89 -12.78 -27.18
C VAL A 361 -19.11 -11.99 -26.13
N LYS A 362 -18.75 -10.74 -26.42
CA LYS A 362 -18.02 -9.88 -25.48
C LYS A 362 -18.90 -9.41 -24.34
N LEU A 363 -20.18 -9.14 -24.63
CA LEU A 363 -21.18 -8.84 -23.60
C LEU A 363 -21.31 -10.01 -22.61
N VAL A 364 -21.32 -11.25 -23.09
CA VAL A 364 -21.34 -12.45 -22.24
C VAL A 364 -20.12 -12.51 -21.32
N TYR A 365 -18.91 -12.22 -21.81
CA TYR A 365 -17.72 -12.20 -20.95
C TYR A 365 -17.82 -11.20 -19.80
N VAL A 366 -18.31 -9.98 -20.08
CA VAL A 366 -18.52 -8.96 -19.04
C VAL A 366 -19.62 -9.40 -18.08
N ALA A 367 -20.73 -9.96 -18.59
CA ALA A 367 -21.84 -10.43 -17.78
C ALA A 367 -21.44 -11.58 -16.83
N LEU A 368 -20.65 -12.54 -17.32
CA LEU A 368 -20.10 -13.63 -16.51
C LEU A 368 -19.17 -13.11 -15.41
N ALA A 369 -18.32 -12.12 -15.72
CA ALA A 369 -17.45 -11.51 -14.73
C ALA A 369 -18.24 -10.76 -13.64
N VAL A 370 -19.32 -10.05 -14.02
CA VAL A 370 -20.23 -9.42 -13.06
C VAL A 370 -20.98 -10.48 -12.24
N ALA A 371 -21.44 -11.57 -12.85
CA ALA A 371 -22.12 -12.64 -12.14
C ALA A 371 -21.19 -13.29 -11.09
N LEU A 372 -19.93 -13.54 -11.45
CA LEU A 372 -18.91 -14.04 -10.52
C LEU A 372 -18.65 -13.05 -9.39
N LEU A 373 -18.53 -11.75 -9.69
CA LEU A 373 -18.38 -10.69 -8.68
C LEU A 373 -19.54 -10.69 -7.68
N LEU A 374 -20.79 -10.75 -8.18
CA LEU A 374 -21.98 -10.77 -7.34
C LEU A 374 -22.06 -12.05 -6.51
N TRP A 375 -21.66 -13.20 -7.06
CA TRP A 375 -21.58 -14.45 -6.33
C TRP A 375 -20.58 -14.34 -5.16
N ILE A 376 -19.37 -13.83 -5.41
CA ILE A 376 -18.34 -13.61 -4.38
C ILE A 376 -18.84 -12.65 -3.30
N GLY A 377 -19.47 -11.53 -3.68
CA GLY A 377 -19.83 -10.47 -2.73
C GLY A 377 -21.09 -10.72 -1.92
N LEU A 378 -22.05 -11.49 -2.45
CA LEU A 378 -23.42 -11.57 -1.93
C LEU A 378 -23.85 -12.97 -1.50
N VAL A 379 -23.20 -14.03 -1.99
CA VAL A 379 -23.62 -15.40 -1.69
C VAL A 379 -22.83 -15.92 -0.49
N PRO A 380 -23.48 -16.20 0.66
CA PRO A 380 -22.81 -16.83 1.78
C PRO A 380 -22.44 -18.27 1.43
N VAL A 381 -21.22 -18.67 1.76
CA VAL A 381 -20.70 -20.04 1.58
C VAL A 381 -21.15 -20.95 2.73
N GLY A 382 -21.52 -20.37 3.87
CA GLY A 382 -22.03 -21.10 5.02
C GLY A 382 -22.66 -20.20 6.07
N ARG A 383 -22.96 -20.78 7.23
CA ARG A 383 -23.39 -20.05 8.43
C ARG A 383 -22.45 -20.36 9.58
N GLY A 384 -22.07 -19.33 10.33
CA GLY A 384 -21.33 -19.46 11.57
C GLY A 384 -22.18 -20.11 12.66
N LEU A 385 -21.55 -20.42 13.80
CA LEU A 385 -22.21 -21.00 14.96
C LEU A 385 -23.36 -20.11 15.48
N ASP A 386 -23.24 -18.80 15.33
CA ASP A 386 -24.22 -17.80 15.74
C ASP A 386 -25.30 -17.53 14.67
N GLY A 387 -25.34 -18.34 13.59
CA GLY A 387 -26.26 -18.19 12.47
C GLY A 387 -25.91 -17.06 11.49
N THR A 388 -24.80 -16.34 11.72
CA THR A 388 -24.32 -15.27 10.84
C THR A 388 -23.83 -15.82 9.50
N PRO A 389 -24.11 -15.13 8.37
CA PRO A 389 -23.64 -15.57 7.06
C PRO A 389 -22.12 -15.46 6.97
N VAL A 390 -21.47 -16.56 6.56
CA VAL A 390 -20.03 -16.61 6.29
C VAL A 390 -19.84 -16.50 4.78
N TYR A 391 -19.08 -15.50 4.35
CA TYR A 391 -18.81 -15.24 2.95
C TYR A 391 -17.45 -15.80 2.53
N PHE A 392 -17.25 -15.90 1.21
CA PHE A 392 -15.96 -16.26 0.64
C PHE A 392 -14.96 -15.11 0.84
N THR A 393 -13.93 -15.35 1.64
CA THR A 393 -12.85 -14.39 1.89
C THR A 393 -11.51 -14.99 1.52
N LEU A 394 -10.61 -14.11 1.07
CA LEU A 394 -9.21 -14.45 0.78
C LEU A 394 -8.30 -13.51 1.55
N ALA A 395 -7.11 -13.99 1.89
CA ALA A 395 -6.11 -13.12 2.45
C ALA A 395 -5.70 -12.04 1.45
N TRP A 396 -5.39 -10.84 1.96
CA TRP A 396 -5.07 -9.67 1.14
C TRP A 396 -3.95 -9.86 0.09
N PRO A 397 -2.92 -10.72 0.26
CA PRO A 397 -1.91 -10.91 -0.78
C PRO A 397 -2.47 -11.53 -2.05
N TRP A 398 -3.57 -12.29 -1.97
CA TRP A 398 -4.21 -12.88 -3.15
C TRP A 398 -4.97 -11.85 -3.99
N HIS A 399 -5.29 -10.69 -3.42
CA HIS A 399 -6.00 -9.63 -4.14
C HIS A 399 -5.18 -9.05 -5.30
N PHE A 400 -3.84 -8.99 -5.19
CA PHE A 400 -2.98 -8.52 -6.29
C PHE A 400 -3.06 -9.41 -7.54
N PRO A 401 -2.73 -10.72 -7.48
CA PRO A 401 -2.82 -11.60 -8.65
C PRO A 401 -4.24 -11.70 -9.20
N ILE A 402 -5.27 -11.71 -8.33
CA ILE A 402 -6.67 -11.73 -8.78
C ILE A 402 -7.01 -10.48 -9.58
N GLY A 403 -6.69 -9.29 -9.05
CA GLY A 403 -6.96 -8.04 -9.75
C GLY A 403 -6.22 -7.93 -11.08
N THR A 404 -4.95 -8.36 -11.10
CA THR A 404 -4.15 -8.43 -12.33
C THR A 404 -4.77 -9.39 -13.34
N ALA A 405 -5.15 -10.59 -12.92
CA ALA A 405 -5.77 -11.59 -13.79
C ALA A 405 -7.09 -11.08 -14.38
N ILE A 406 -7.99 -10.52 -13.56
CA ILE A 406 -9.27 -9.98 -14.03
C ILE A 406 -9.05 -8.92 -15.10
N THR A 407 -8.13 -7.98 -14.85
CA THR A 407 -7.87 -6.88 -15.77
C THR A 407 -7.26 -7.36 -17.09
N LEU A 408 -6.31 -8.30 -17.01
CA LEU A 408 -5.62 -8.85 -18.18
C LEU A 408 -6.54 -9.75 -19.01
N VAL A 409 -7.31 -10.64 -18.37
CA VAL A 409 -8.26 -11.56 -19.02
C VAL A 409 -9.38 -10.79 -19.71
N LEU A 410 -10.03 -9.84 -19.03
CA LEU A 410 -11.09 -9.03 -19.65
C LEU A 410 -10.54 -8.07 -20.70
N GLY A 411 -9.36 -7.49 -20.45
CA GLY A 411 -8.58 -6.74 -21.44
C GLY A 411 -8.39 -7.55 -22.73
N TRP A 412 -8.03 -8.82 -22.60
CA TRP A 412 -7.81 -9.70 -23.73
C TRP A 412 -9.09 -10.19 -24.42
N LEU A 413 -10.09 -10.63 -23.65
CA LEU A 413 -11.34 -11.19 -24.16
C LEU A 413 -12.20 -10.15 -24.89
N VAL A 414 -12.30 -8.95 -24.31
CA VAL A 414 -13.18 -7.88 -24.81
C VAL A 414 -12.45 -6.96 -25.80
N GLY A 415 -11.12 -6.84 -25.69
CA GLY A 415 -10.34 -6.02 -26.62
C GLY A 415 -10.41 -6.53 -28.08
N HIS A 416 -10.39 -5.62 -29.05
CA HIS A 416 -10.29 -6.00 -30.47
C HIS A 416 -8.89 -6.44 -30.82
N LYS A 417 -8.76 -7.38 -31.77
CA LYS A 417 -7.46 -7.75 -32.32
C LYS A 417 -6.88 -6.55 -33.08
N ARG A 418 -5.66 -6.15 -32.74
CA ARG A 418 -4.91 -5.16 -33.54
C ARG A 418 -4.35 -5.83 -34.81
N PRO A 419 -4.41 -5.18 -35.99
CA PRO A 419 -3.85 -5.72 -37.22
C PRO A 419 -2.34 -5.92 -37.11
N LYS A 420 -1.80 -6.92 -37.85
CA LYS A 420 -0.35 -7.16 -37.92
C LYS A 420 0.34 -5.93 -38.51
N GLY A 421 1.20 -5.27 -37.72
CA GLY A 421 2.01 -4.11 -38.17
C GLY A 421 1.90 -2.86 -37.28
N SER A 422 0.99 -2.80 -36.31
CA SER A 422 0.80 -1.60 -35.47
C SER A 422 1.66 -1.53 -34.20
N VAL A 423 2.68 -2.40 -34.06
CA VAL A 423 3.61 -2.34 -32.92
C VAL A 423 4.83 -1.57 -33.39
N GLY A 424 4.86 -0.27 -33.10
CA GLY A 424 6.00 0.59 -33.44
C GLY A 424 5.67 1.75 -34.38
N GLY A 425 4.64 2.54 -34.05
CA GLY A 425 4.52 3.90 -34.59
C GLY A 425 4.85 4.87 -33.46
N SER A 426 6.11 5.28 -33.35
CA SER A 426 6.52 6.43 -32.55
C SER A 426 5.68 7.63 -32.99
N ARG A 427 4.76 8.09 -32.13
CA ARG A 427 4.27 9.46 -32.23
C ARG A 427 5.31 10.34 -31.56
N THR A 428 6.02 11.05 -32.41
CA THR A 428 6.92 12.19 -32.17
C THR A 428 6.45 13.09 -31.04
#